data_AF-A0AAV4TLJ3-F1
#
_entry.id   AF-A0AAV4TLJ3-F1
#
_cell.length_a   1.000
_cell.length_b   1.000
_cell.length_c   1.000
_cell.angle_alpha   90.00
_cell.angle_beta   90.00
_cell.angle_gamma   90.00
#
_symmetry.space_group_name_H-M   'P 1'
#
loop_
_entity.id
_entity.type
_entity.pdbx_description
1 polymer ?
#
loop_
_entity_poly.entity_id
_entity_poly.type
_entity_poly.pdbx_seq_one_letter_code
_entity_poly.pdbx_strand_id
1 'polypeptide(L)'
;MILDKTSITRRQYKFSMDGHTVNWAFLDLLISNMKKTEENPEIPDIGSCDSGVFFKSDIVICDADSIEEIKRHAQRLTLFLKSTPFLTEAYILDYFVEKLWTRLPSRWLEIIFNFDIEDLELFINPEKSMRYRQPWPLSLLCFRASASALAITRKSISSPEAIKKFLSKNFASKSTSSDIDSTSEKTEWSFSSEFENKSGQHKSIPEFCRRHVKPKKQHEIFRMAQVADTVMKYFDLNHAIDVGAGQGHLSRLLALCYNLKLATIEANQFYVSGAVKFDKQAISRFEHGKKSDSNKNDNEDISRNVATVPHHVKSSVTLSSSESCLEKILKDAWCQSSEECEEKFALMGLHTCGNLAETILKTFLKCNQSQVLLSIGCCYMKLETNIDGEGYPLSNFIKSLPDHSLSYEAKEMACHALEMYVQRLHDKVSHLKIHCYRATLEKCIVHHYPTLKHLGLRGVKHAELIPFHEYAEKALSKASISIPKEFLSSADIQSCLARWKEVLIFYSLRLIVAPVVESLILIDRLIYLYEQGCPGCIAPIFDASLSPRNQILISAKCD
;
A
#
# COMPACT_ATOMS: atom_id res chain seq x y z
N MET A 1 42.37 22.01 -16.21
CA MET A 1 42.60 23.14 -15.29
C MET A 1 42.97 22.57 -13.93
N ILE A 2 44.21 22.81 -13.49
CA ILE A 2 44.68 22.49 -12.14
C ILE A 2 43.91 23.41 -11.18
N LEU A 3 43.15 22.86 -10.24
CA LEU A 3 42.54 23.65 -9.18
C LEU A 3 43.02 23.16 -7.81
N ASP A 4 43.42 24.17 -7.06
CA ASP A 4 44.20 24.23 -5.83
C ASP A 4 43.49 23.58 -4.63
N LYS A 5 44.27 22.92 -3.76
CA LYS A 5 43.82 22.11 -2.61
C LYS A 5 43.43 22.95 -1.38
N THR A 6 43.19 24.25 -1.51
CA THR A 6 43.11 25.17 -0.36
C THR A 6 41.78 25.92 -0.19
N SER A 7 40.75 25.65 -1.00
CA SER A 7 39.43 26.32 -0.88
C SER A 7 38.27 25.38 -0.58
N ILE A 8 38.43 24.47 0.38
CA ILE A 8 37.31 23.76 1.01
C ILE A 8 36.66 24.71 2.03
N THR A 9 36.03 25.77 1.54
CA THR A 9 35.18 26.66 2.34
C THR A 9 33.73 26.37 2.03
N ARG A 10 33.04 25.73 2.99
CA ARG A 10 31.59 25.79 3.25
C ARG A 10 30.72 26.23 2.07
N ARG A 11 30.60 25.41 1.03
CA ARG A 11 29.36 25.36 0.25
C ARG A 11 28.48 24.33 0.93
N GLN A 12 27.57 24.81 1.78
CA GLN A 12 26.40 24.04 2.16
C GLN A 12 25.71 23.62 0.86
N TYR A 13 25.86 22.37 0.46
CA TYR A 13 24.94 21.76 -0.48
C TYR A 13 23.59 21.74 0.25
N LYS A 14 22.81 22.79 0.01
CA LYS A 14 21.42 22.87 0.43
C LYS A 14 20.68 21.84 -0.44
N PHE A 15 20.73 20.57 -0.03
CA PHE A 15 19.79 19.56 -0.50
C PHE A 15 18.43 19.93 0.10
N SER A 16 17.78 20.94 -0.47
CA SER A 16 16.35 21.13 -0.31
C SER A 16 15.72 20.04 -1.18
N MET A 17 15.25 18.98 -0.54
CA MET A 17 14.28 18.07 -1.12
C MET A 17 12.91 18.70 -0.95
N ASP A 18 12.70 19.87 -1.55
CA ASP A 18 11.37 20.46 -1.65
C ASP A 18 10.61 19.73 -2.76
N GLY A 19 10.32 18.44 -2.50
CA GLY A 19 9.15 17.64 -2.91
C GLY A 19 8.71 17.50 -4.37
N HIS A 20 9.12 18.31 -5.33
CA HIS A 20 8.29 18.48 -6.54
C HIS A 20 9.03 18.53 -7.88
N THR A 21 10.30 18.10 -7.93
CA THR A 21 11.05 18.06 -9.20
C THR A 21 12.21 17.06 -9.14
N VAL A 22 12.06 15.89 -9.76
CA VAL A 22 13.16 14.92 -9.89
C VAL A 22 13.85 15.16 -11.24
N ASN A 23 15.10 15.61 -11.24
CA ASN A 23 15.91 15.59 -12.46
C ASN A 23 16.29 14.13 -12.76
N TRP A 24 15.83 13.59 -13.88
CA TRP A 24 16.01 12.19 -14.23
C TRP A 24 17.46 11.82 -14.58
N ALA A 25 18.18 12.69 -15.29
CA ALA A 25 19.60 12.46 -15.56
C ALA A 25 20.41 12.43 -14.25
N PHE A 26 20.01 13.26 -13.28
CA PHE A 26 20.56 13.22 -11.94
C PHE A 26 20.19 11.93 -11.20
N LEU A 27 18.96 11.44 -11.29
CA LEU A 27 18.57 10.17 -10.66
C LEU A 27 19.32 8.97 -11.28
N ASP A 28 19.46 8.93 -12.60
CA ASP A 28 20.24 7.90 -13.30
C ASP A 28 21.72 7.95 -12.85
N LEU A 29 22.26 9.15 -12.61
CA LEU A 29 23.57 9.35 -12.01
C LEU A 29 23.63 8.89 -10.53
N LEU A 30 22.60 9.15 -9.72
CA LEU A 30 22.54 8.66 -8.33
C LEU A 30 22.56 7.14 -8.29
N ILE A 31 21.76 6.48 -9.13
CA ILE A 31 21.70 5.02 -9.25
C ILE A 31 23.05 4.48 -9.74
N SER A 32 23.69 5.14 -10.71
CA SER A 32 25.04 4.78 -11.17
C SER A 32 26.09 4.92 -10.06
N ASN A 33 26.02 6.00 -9.28
CA ASN A 33 26.97 6.27 -8.19
C ASN A 33 26.79 5.34 -6.98
N MET A 34 25.62 4.71 -6.80
CA MET A 34 25.49 3.61 -5.85
C MET A 34 26.36 2.40 -6.25
N LYS A 35 26.59 2.19 -7.55
CA LYS A 35 27.42 1.08 -8.08
C LYS A 35 28.91 1.40 -8.15
N LYS A 36 29.28 2.67 -8.39
CA LYS A 36 30.68 3.08 -8.64
C LYS A 36 31.59 3.13 -7.40
N THR A 37 31.09 2.91 -6.18
CA THR A 37 31.91 3.13 -4.98
C THR A 37 32.84 1.99 -4.56
N GLU A 38 33.01 0.94 -5.36
CA GLU A 38 34.04 -0.09 -5.10
C GLU A 38 35.37 0.19 -5.84
N GLU A 39 35.38 0.94 -6.95
CA GLU A 39 36.61 1.30 -7.67
C GLU A 39 36.57 2.75 -8.19
N ASN A 40 37.33 3.63 -7.53
CA ASN A 40 37.73 4.99 -7.95
C ASN A 40 36.64 6.11 -8.04
N PRO A 41 36.80 7.26 -7.36
CA PRO A 41 35.83 8.36 -7.39
C PRO A 41 36.16 9.34 -8.52
N GLU A 42 35.64 9.13 -9.73
CA GLU A 42 35.56 10.21 -10.73
C GLU A 42 34.14 10.77 -10.78
N ILE A 43 34.03 12.08 -10.51
CA ILE A 43 32.80 12.87 -10.61
C ILE A 43 32.58 13.15 -12.11
N PRO A 44 31.49 12.70 -12.74
CA PRO A 44 31.22 13.00 -14.14
C PRO A 44 30.86 14.47 -14.33
N ASP A 45 31.32 15.03 -15.45
CA ASP A 45 31.05 16.40 -15.87
C ASP A 45 29.54 16.59 -16.18
N ILE A 46 28.94 17.63 -15.60
CA ILE A 46 27.50 17.88 -15.65
C ILE A 46 27.21 18.69 -16.91
N GLY A 47 26.91 18.00 -18.02
CA GLY A 47 26.28 18.61 -19.18
C GLY A 47 24.86 19.07 -18.86
N SER A 48 24.46 20.25 -19.34
CA SER A 48 23.08 20.75 -19.25
C SER A 48 22.14 19.81 -20.00
N CYS A 49 21.17 19.22 -19.29
CA CYS A 49 20.16 18.34 -19.88
C CYS A 49 18.79 18.60 -19.25
N ASP A 50 17.76 18.63 -20.10
CA ASP A 50 16.42 19.15 -19.86
C ASP A 50 15.72 18.58 -18.62
N SER A 51 15.11 19.48 -17.86
CA SER A 51 14.35 19.23 -16.65
C SER A 51 12.97 18.62 -16.95
N GLY A 52 12.90 17.30 -17.09
CA GLY A 52 11.64 16.57 -17.03
C GLY A 52 11.11 16.52 -15.58
N VAL A 53 10.01 17.23 -15.30
CA VAL A 53 9.36 17.26 -13.98
C VAL A 53 8.26 16.20 -13.94
N PHE A 54 8.49 15.06 -13.29
CA PHE A 54 7.42 14.14 -12.91
C PHE A 54 7.34 14.09 -11.37
N PHE A 55 6.11 13.99 -10.82
CA PHE A 55 5.68 14.25 -9.42
C PHE A 55 5.33 15.69 -9.05
N LYS A 56 4.76 16.46 -10.00
CA LYS A 56 3.97 17.65 -9.66
C LYS A 56 2.48 17.34 -9.42
N SER A 57 2.01 16.14 -9.79
CA SER A 57 0.62 15.70 -9.59
C SER A 57 0.48 14.79 -8.37
N ASP A 58 -0.63 14.94 -7.65
CA ASP A 58 -0.95 14.16 -6.45
C ASP A 58 -1.27 12.66 -6.74
N ILE A 59 -1.37 12.29 -8.02
CA ILE A 59 -1.68 10.94 -8.51
C ILE A 59 -0.78 10.57 -9.69
N VAL A 60 -0.59 9.27 -9.95
CA VAL A 60 0.13 8.75 -11.13
C VAL A 60 -0.88 8.37 -12.20
N ILE A 61 -0.73 8.86 -13.42
CA ILE A 61 -1.64 8.58 -14.55
C ILE A 61 -0.88 7.80 -15.62
N CYS A 62 -1.52 6.78 -16.19
CA CYS A 62 -1.05 6.08 -17.38
C CYS A 62 -2.10 6.16 -18.48
N ASP A 63 -1.81 7.03 -19.45
CA ASP A 63 -2.57 7.24 -20.67
C ASP A 63 -1.61 7.41 -21.86
N ALA A 64 -2.14 7.77 -23.02
CA ALA A 64 -1.33 7.93 -24.24
C ALA A 64 -0.21 8.97 -24.11
N ASP A 65 -0.39 9.99 -23.25
CA ASP A 65 0.58 11.06 -23.07
C ASP A 65 1.69 10.67 -22.09
N SER A 66 1.40 9.78 -21.13
CA SER A 66 2.31 9.47 -20.02
C SER A 66 2.96 8.09 -20.09
N ILE A 67 2.47 7.15 -20.91
CA ILE A 67 2.92 5.74 -20.93
C ILE A 67 4.45 5.59 -21.08
N GLU A 68 5.10 6.34 -21.98
CA GLU A 68 6.54 6.22 -22.19
C GLU A 68 7.35 6.68 -20.96
N GLU A 69 6.84 7.67 -20.22
CA GLU A 69 7.45 8.13 -18.99
C GLU A 69 7.24 7.12 -17.85
N ILE A 70 6.04 6.52 -17.76
CA ILE A 70 5.73 5.45 -16.81
C ILE A 70 6.62 4.22 -17.04
N LYS A 71 6.87 3.86 -18.30
CA LYS A 71 7.81 2.79 -18.69
C LYS A 71 9.25 3.11 -18.27
N ARG A 72 9.72 4.34 -18.49
CA ARG A 72 11.06 4.79 -18.01
C ARG A 72 11.14 4.73 -16.49
N HIS A 73 10.09 5.12 -15.79
CA HIS A 73 10.03 5.04 -14.33
C HIS A 73 10.12 3.57 -13.85
N ALA A 74 9.40 2.65 -14.49
CA ALA A 74 9.52 1.21 -14.22
C ALA A 74 10.95 0.68 -14.44
N GLN A 75 11.63 1.11 -15.50
CA GLN A 75 13.04 0.76 -15.72
C GLN A 75 13.95 1.22 -14.58
N ARG A 76 13.77 2.46 -14.09
CA ARG A 76 14.56 2.99 -12.98
C ARG A 76 14.27 2.28 -11.65
N LEU A 77 13.00 1.94 -11.40
CA LEU A 77 12.60 1.12 -10.26
C LEU A 77 13.35 -0.22 -10.27
N THR A 78 13.32 -0.94 -11.39
CA THR A 78 14.03 -2.22 -11.55
C THR A 78 15.54 -2.07 -11.38
N LEU A 79 16.15 -1.03 -11.97
CA LEU A 79 17.59 -0.76 -11.85
C LEU A 79 18.01 -0.45 -10.41
N PHE A 80 17.20 0.31 -9.66
CA PHE A 80 17.45 0.60 -8.25
C PHE A 80 17.35 -0.67 -7.41
N LEU A 81 16.28 -1.44 -7.55
CA LEU A 81 16.08 -2.68 -6.78
C LEU A 81 17.20 -3.69 -7.03
N LYS A 82 17.65 -3.81 -8.29
CA LYS A 82 18.83 -4.60 -8.68
C LYS A 82 20.12 -4.15 -7.96
N SER A 83 20.24 -2.88 -7.60
CA SER A 83 21.42 -2.35 -6.90
C SER A 83 21.35 -2.52 -5.38
N THR A 84 20.21 -2.98 -4.84
CA THR A 84 20.00 -3.12 -3.39
C THR A 84 19.67 -4.56 -2.91
N PRO A 85 20.24 -5.64 -3.49
CA PRO A 85 19.89 -7.01 -3.10
C PRO A 85 20.27 -7.33 -1.65
N PHE A 86 21.24 -6.62 -1.08
CA PHE A 86 21.59 -6.73 0.34
C PHE A 86 20.45 -6.28 1.28
N LEU A 87 19.44 -5.56 0.79
CA LEU A 87 18.22 -5.21 1.51
C LEU A 87 17.00 -5.97 0.99
N THR A 88 16.80 -6.06 -0.34
CA THR A 88 15.60 -6.68 -0.94
C THR A 88 15.55 -8.19 -0.72
N GLU A 89 16.71 -8.86 -0.78
CA GLU A 89 16.86 -10.31 -0.58
C GLU A 89 17.22 -10.64 0.87
N ALA A 90 16.74 -9.85 1.81
CA ALA A 90 17.03 -10.00 3.23
C ALA A 90 15.73 -10.15 4.00
N TYR A 91 15.57 -11.25 4.74
CA TYR A 91 14.46 -11.43 5.64
C TYR A 91 14.90 -11.14 7.08
N ILE A 92 14.23 -10.22 7.76
CA ILE A 92 14.72 -9.72 9.06
C ILE A 92 14.83 -10.81 10.14
N LEU A 93 14.05 -11.90 10.03
CA LEU A 93 14.17 -13.05 10.93
C LEU A 93 15.55 -13.72 10.81
N ASP A 94 16.13 -13.71 9.61
CA ASP A 94 17.43 -14.33 9.34
C ASP A 94 18.62 -13.44 9.70
N TYR A 95 18.41 -12.31 10.39
CA TYR A 95 19.47 -11.34 10.70
C TYR A 95 20.74 -11.98 11.26
N PHE A 96 20.60 -12.86 12.26
CA PHE A 96 21.75 -13.54 12.86
C PHE A 96 22.12 -14.85 12.14
N VAL A 97 21.16 -15.51 11.48
CA VAL A 97 21.38 -16.77 10.75
C VAL A 97 22.24 -16.53 9.52
N GLU A 98 21.91 -15.49 8.75
CA GLU A 98 22.57 -15.13 7.48
C GLU A 98 23.56 -13.97 7.64
N LYS A 99 23.82 -13.53 8.88
CA LYS A 99 24.76 -12.45 9.21
C LYS A 99 24.46 -11.18 8.40
N LEU A 100 23.19 -10.78 8.30
CA LEU A 100 22.73 -9.74 7.37
C LEU A 100 23.48 -8.41 7.49
N TRP A 101 23.95 -8.05 8.69
CA TRP A 101 24.77 -6.85 8.92
C TRP A 101 25.99 -6.76 7.99
N THR A 102 26.65 -7.89 7.71
CA THR A 102 27.86 -7.92 6.88
C THR A 102 27.58 -7.80 5.40
N ARG A 103 26.30 -7.82 4.98
CA ARG A 103 25.89 -7.62 3.59
C ARG A 103 25.81 -6.13 3.21
N LEU A 104 25.77 -5.23 4.20
CA LEU A 104 25.75 -3.80 3.95
C LEU A 104 27.11 -3.34 3.38
N PRO A 105 27.13 -2.34 2.47
CA PRO A 105 28.37 -1.80 1.94
C PRO A 105 29.31 -1.32 3.07
N SER A 106 30.60 -1.67 3.00
CA SER A 106 31.57 -1.37 4.07
C SER A 106 31.65 0.13 4.41
N ARG A 107 31.59 1.00 3.39
CA ARG A 107 31.57 2.47 3.59
C ARG A 107 30.32 2.95 4.31
N TRP A 108 29.19 2.24 4.20
CA TRP A 108 28.00 2.58 4.97
C TRP A 108 28.21 2.19 6.43
N LEU A 109 28.76 1.00 6.69
CA LEU A 109 29.05 0.49 8.03
C LEU A 109 29.93 1.45 8.86
N GLU A 110 30.94 2.08 8.26
CA GLU A 110 31.82 3.08 8.91
C GLU A 110 31.04 4.22 9.60
N ILE A 111 29.87 4.56 9.06
CA ILE A 111 29.05 5.68 9.52
C ILE A 111 27.83 5.19 10.30
N ILE A 112 27.07 4.22 9.76
CA ILE A 112 25.81 3.77 10.36
C ILE A 112 26.02 2.99 11.66
N PHE A 113 27.21 2.41 11.89
CA PHE A 113 27.51 1.73 13.16
C PHE A 113 27.39 2.68 14.35
N ASN A 114 27.66 3.97 14.14
CA ASN A 114 27.60 5.01 15.16
C ASN A 114 26.27 5.77 15.17
N PHE A 115 25.27 5.37 14.37
CA PHE A 115 23.96 6.02 14.41
C PHE A 115 23.32 5.84 15.78
N ASP A 116 22.99 6.97 16.41
CA ASP A 116 22.01 6.97 17.47
C ASP A 116 20.58 6.96 16.89
N ILE A 117 19.57 6.98 17.76
CA ILE A 117 18.16 6.94 17.33
C ILE A 117 17.78 8.22 16.58
N GLU A 118 18.37 9.36 16.93
CA GLU A 118 18.07 10.67 16.34
C GLU A 118 18.64 10.74 14.92
N ASP A 119 19.88 10.27 14.72
CA ASP A 119 20.52 10.15 13.42
C ASP A 119 19.72 9.21 12.49
N LEU A 120 19.26 8.07 13.03
CA LEU A 120 18.43 7.13 12.27
C LEU A 120 17.08 7.74 11.88
N GLU A 121 16.42 8.46 12.79
CA GLU A 121 15.15 9.15 12.52
C GLU A 121 15.31 10.22 11.45
N LEU A 122 16.37 11.03 11.53
CA LEU A 122 16.72 12.02 10.52
C LEU A 122 17.00 11.36 9.16
N PHE A 123 17.66 10.20 9.16
CA PHE A 123 17.96 9.47 7.94
C PHE A 123 16.71 8.92 7.26
N ILE A 124 15.80 8.31 8.01
CA ILE A 124 14.70 7.58 7.39
C ILE A 124 13.50 8.49 7.11
N ASN A 125 13.42 9.67 7.73
CA ASN A 125 12.34 10.63 7.47
C ASN A 125 12.69 11.50 6.24
N PRO A 126 11.99 11.38 5.10
CA PRO A 126 12.31 12.13 3.89
C PRO A 126 12.00 13.64 4.04
N GLU A 127 11.06 14.03 4.89
CA GLU A 127 10.63 15.42 5.07
C GLU A 127 11.55 16.23 5.99
N LYS A 128 12.39 15.56 6.80
CA LYS A 128 13.33 16.25 7.68
C LYS A 128 14.57 16.72 6.91
N SER A 129 14.82 18.03 6.95
CA SER A 129 16.06 18.61 6.43
C SER A 129 17.26 18.03 7.18
N MET A 130 18.23 17.47 6.46
CA MET A 130 19.44 16.92 7.07
C MET A 130 20.29 18.04 7.67
N ARG A 131 20.51 18.01 8.99
CA ARG A 131 21.61 18.72 9.65
C ARG A 131 22.67 17.69 9.99
N TYR A 132 23.68 17.59 9.13
CA TYR A 132 24.75 16.61 9.29
C TYR A 132 25.58 16.93 10.54
N ARG A 133 25.65 15.98 11.47
CA ARG A 133 26.72 15.96 12.49
C ARG A 133 28.07 15.64 11.85
N GLN A 134 28.06 14.83 10.77
CA GLN A 134 29.22 14.43 9.97
C GLN A 134 28.79 14.13 8.52
N PRO A 135 29.69 14.25 7.51
CA PRO A 135 29.36 13.91 6.12
C PRO A 135 29.11 12.41 5.96
N TRP A 136 27.98 12.05 5.33
CA TRP A 136 27.67 10.65 5.00
C TRP A 136 28.23 10.25 3.63
N PRO A 137 28.47 8.95 3.37
CA PRO A 137 28.99 8.49 2.09
C PRO A 137 28.02 8.87 0.96
N LEU A 138 28.55 9.31 -0.18
CA LEU A 138 27.73 9.71 -1.32
C LEU A 138 26.77 8.59 -1.74
N SER A 139 27.22 7.33 -1.76
CA SER A 139 26.35 6.19 -2.11
C SER A 139 25.17 6.00 -1.14
N LEU A 140 25.34 6.29 0.15
CA LEU A 140 24.27 6.23 1.15
C LEU A 140 23.25 7.37 0.96
N LEU A 141 23.75 8.57 0.64
CA LEU A 141 22.90 9.71 0.28
C LEU A 141 22.14 9.47 -1.02
N CYS A 142 22.82 8.95 -2.05
CA CYS A 142 22.21 8.54 -3.31
C CYS A 142 21.14 7.48 -3.11
N PHE A 143 21.37 6.49 -2.25
CA PHE A 143 20.40 5.46 -1.89
C PHE A 143 19.13 6.06 -1.31
N ARG A 144 19.24 6.89 -0.27
CA ARG A 144 18.10 7.56 0.36
C ARG A 144 17.33 8.42 -0.64
N ALA A 145 18.04 9.24 -1.41
CA ALA A 145 17.45 10.13 -2.39
C ALA A 145 16.74 9.38 -3.51
N SER A 146 17.36 8.32 -4.03
CA SER A 146 16.78 7.52 -5.12
C SER A 146 15.56 6.76 -4.65
N ALA A 147 15.59 6.15 -3.47
CA ALA A 147 14.42 5.47 -2.92
C ALA A 147 13.23 6.42 -2.75
N SER A 148 13.47 7.62 -2.20
CA SER A 148 12.43 8.63 -2.03
C SER A 148 11.89 9.16 -3.37
N ALA A 149 12.74 9.33 -4.38
CA ALA A 149 12.34 9.84 -5.70
C ALA A 149 11.63 8.79 -6.56
N LEU A 150 11.92 7.51 -6.35
CA LEU A 150 11.35 6.40 -7.10
C LEU A 150 10.02 5.92 -6.53
N ALA A 151 9.80 6.05 -5.22
CA ALA A 151 8.55 5.65 -4.62
C ALA A 151 7.39 6.53 -5.09
N ILE A 152 6.26 5.91 -5.45
CA ILE A 152 4.98 6.60 -5.59
C ILE A 152 4.67 7.28 -4.24
N THR A 153 4.32 8.56 -4.31
CA THR A 153 4.00 9.35 -3.11
C THR A 153 2.90 8.68 -2.28
N ARG A 154 3.18 8.51 -0.99
CA ARG A 154 2.21 8.01 0.00
C ARG A 154 1.48 9.14 0.72
N LYS A 155 1.71 10.39 0.34
CA LYS A 155 0.92 11.52 0.86
C LYS A 155 -0.48 11.46 0.28
N SER A 156 -1.51 11.35 1.13
CA SER A 156 -2.88 11.22 0.62
C SER A 156 -3.31 12.47 -0.14
N ILE A 157 -4.11 12.30 -1.18
CA ILE A 157 -4.80 13.39 -1.86
C ILE A 157 -5.73 14.10 -0.87
N SER A 158 -5.91 15.40 -1.05
CA SER A 158 -6.81 16.22 -0.23
C SER A 158 -8.24 16.30 -0.77
N SER A 159 -8.52 15.72 -1.94
CA SER A 159 -9.88 15.57 -2.49
C SER A 159 -9.85 14.66 -3.72
N PRO A 160 -11.01 14.18 -4.22
CA PRO A 160 -11.11 13.45 -5.50
C PRO A 160 -10.80 14.28 -6.75
N GLU A 161 -10.42 15.56 -6.64
CA GLU A 161 -10.31 16.47 -7.78
C GLU A 161 -9.27 16.01 -8.82
N ALA A 162 -8.14 15.44 -8.37
CA ALA A 162 -7.16 14.87 -9.27
C ALA A 162 -7.72 13.67 -10.06
N ILE A 163 -8.57 12.86 -9.42
CA ILE A 163 -9.27 11.73 -10.06
C ILE A 163 -10.28 12.26 -11.08
N LYS A 164 -11.08 13.28 -10.73
CA LYS A 164 -12.02 13.92 -11.67
C LYS A 164 -11.33 14.44 -12.91
N LYS A 165 -10.18 15.14 -12.76
CA LYS A 165 -9.38 15.62 -13.89
C LYS A 165 -8.89 14.47 -14.79
N PHE A 166 -8.44 13.38 -14.20
CA PHE A 166 -8.08 12.18 -14.95
C PHE A 166 -9.27 11.63 -15.74
N LEU A 167 -10.45 11.54 -15.12
CA LEU A 167 -11.66 11.04 -15.76
C LEU A 167 -12.10 11.93 -16.92
N SER A 168 -12.20 13.25 -16.69
CA SER A 168 -12.59 14.23 -17.70
C SER A 168 -11.62 14.26 -18.89
N LYS A 169 -10.31 14.08 -18.65
CA LYS A 169 -9.31 14.03 -19.73
C LYS A 169 -9.47 12.77 -20.61
N ASN A 170 -9.66 11.61 -19.99
CA ASN A 170 -9.57 10.32 -20.68
C ASN A 170 -10.92 9.75 -21.13
N PHE A 171 -12.03 10.24 -20.58
CA PHE A 171 -13.37 9.67 -20.79
C PHE A 171 -14.44 10.76 -20.98
N ALA A 172 -14.09 11.90 -21.59
CA ALA A 172 -15.00 13.03 -21.78
C ALA A 172 -16.33 12.65 -22.48
N SER A 173 -16.27 11.73 -23.45
CA SER A 173 -17.45 11.24 -24.20
C SER A 173 -18.47 10.50 -23.34
N LYS A 174 -18.07 10.02 -22.16
CA LYS A 174 -18.92 9.23 -21.25
C LYS A 174 -19.58 10.06 -20.16
N SER A 175 -19.27 11.36 -20.07
CA SER A 175 -19.93 12.26 -19.12
C SER A 175 -21.36 12.52 -19.58
N THR A 176 -22.36 11.91 -18.92
CA THR A 176 -23.77 12.13 -19.22
C THR A 176 -24.39 13.29 -18.44
N SER A 177 -23.69 13.85 -17.44
CA SER A 177 -24.18 15.01 -16.69
C SER A 177 -23.72 16.33 -17.29
N SER A 178 -24.69 17.14 -17.71
CA SER A 178 -24.57 18.59 -17.93
C SER A 178 -24.49 19.37 -16.61
N ASP A 179 -24.74 18.69 -15.48
CA ASP A 179 -24.62 19.21 -14.12
C ASP A 179 -23.47 18.53 -13.37
N ILE A 180 -22.22 18.89 -13.68
CA ILE A 180 -21.23 19.00 -12.59
C ILE A 180 -21.49 20.36 -11.98
N ASP A 181 -22.61 20.47 -11.26
CA ASP A 181 -22.96 21.70 -10.60
C ASP A 181 -21.82 22.08 -9.63
N SER A 182 -21.48 23.36 -9.71
CA SER A 182 -20.46 24.09 -8.95
C SER A 182 -20.71 24.14 -7.43
N THR A 183 -21.60 23.29 -6.93
CA THR A 183 -21.99 23.16 -5.53
C THR A 183 -21.31 21.95 -4.86
N SER A 184 -20.05 21.66 -5.20
CA SER A 184 -19.24 20.87 -4.26
C SER A 184 -18.84 21.80 -3.12
N GLU A 185 -19.52 21.70 -1.97
CA GLU A 185 -18.88 22.08 -0.70
C GLU A 185 -17.45 21.54 -0.76
N LYS A 186 -16.46 22.44 -0.67
CA LYS A 186 -15.03 22.11 -0.68
C LYS A 186 -14.76 21.15 0.48
N THR A 187 -14.95 19.86 0.24
CA THR A 187 -14.66 18.81 1.21
C THR A 187 -13.20 18.44 1.05
N GLU A 188 -12.34 19.36 1.49
CA GLU A 188 -10.95 19.03 1.73
C GLU A 188 -10.91 17.85 2.73
N TRP A 189 -10.31 16.77 2.27
CA TRP A 189 -9.99 15.57 3.01
C TRP A 189 -8.89 15.90 4.01
N SER A 190 -9.27 16.26 5.23
CA SER A 190 -8.35 16.51 6.33
C SER A 190 -8.45 15.44 7.40
N PHE A 191 -7.43 14.59 7.50
CA PHE A 191 -7.36 13.46 8.44
C PHE A 191 -7.61 13.86 9.90
N SER A 192 -6.98 14.95 10.37
CA SER A 192 -7.09 15.42 11.76
C SER A 192 -8.52 15.82 12.16
N SER A 193 -9.41 15.99 11.18
CA SER A 193 -10.80 16.36 11.38
C SER A 193 -11.79 15.18 11.32
N GLU A 194 -11.37 13.99 10.91
CA GLU A 194 -12.28 12.87 10.60
C GLU A 194 -12.82 12.14 11.83
N PHE A 195 -12.03 12.09 12.89
CA PHE A 195 -12.33 11.29 14.07
C PHE A 195 -12.80 12.14 15.25
N GLU A 196 -13.75 11.62 16.02
CA GLU A 196 -14.04 12.10 17.36
C GLU A 196 -12.87 11.77 18.30
N ASN A 197 -12.17 12.80 18.81
CA ASN A 197 -10.94 12.66 19.60
C ASN A 197 -11.01 11.70 20.80
N LYS A 198 -12.22 11.42 21.35
CA LYS A 198 -12.41 10.55 22.53
C LYS A 198 -12.78 9.10 22.21
N SER A 199 -13.41 8.83 21.07
CA SER A 199 -14.03 7.53 20.75
C SER A 199 -13.33 6.80 19.58
N GLY A 200 -12.47 7.52 18.83
CA GLY A 200 -11.83 6.99 17.61
C GLY A 200 -12.84 6.70 16.49
N GLN A 201 -14.03 7.29 16.57
CA GLN A 201 -15.10 7.06 15.62
C GLN A 201 -15.12 8.14 14.53
N HIS A 202 -15.44 7.74 13.31
CA HIS A 202 -15.54 8.65 12.18
C HIS A 202 -16.80 9.52 12.28
N LYS A 203 -16.64 10.84 12.14
CA LYS A 203 -17.73 11.82 12.29
C LYS A 203 -18.77 11.71 11.19
N SER A 204 -18.32 11.50 9.95
CA SER A 204 -19.19 11.51 8.76
C SER A 204 -19.77 10.14 8.38
N ILE A 205 -19.38 9.05 9.07
CA ILE A 205 -20.01 7.74 8.83
C ILE A 205 -21.15 7.60 9.84
N PRO A 206 -22.39 7.38 9.40
CA PRO A 206 -23.51 7.18 10.32
C PRO A 206 -23.25 6.03 11.29
N GLU A 207 -23.68 6.20 12.54
CA GLU A 207 -23.38 5.24 13.62
C GLU A 207 -23.77 3.81 13.26
N PHE A 208 -24.93 3.63 12.60
CA PHE A 208 -25.45 2.34 12.16
C PHE A 208 -24.55 1.63 11.13
N CYS A 209 -23.72 2.37 10.38
CA CYS A 209 -22.77 1.83 9.40
C CYS A 209 -21.37 1.58 9.99
N ARG A 210 -20.95 2.29 11.05
CA ARG A 210 -19.60 2.17 11.64
C ARG A 210 -19.48 1.24 12.85
N ARG A 211 -20.59 0.66 13.35
CA ARG A 211 -20.54 -0.34 14.43
C ARG A 211 -19.71 -1.55 14.04
N HIS A 212 -18.95 -2.06 15.01
CA HIS A 212 -18.00 -3.18 14.84
C HIS A 212 -16.81 -2.89 13.89
N VAL A 213 -16.66 -1.65 13.42
CA VAL A 213 -15.56 -1.25 12.54
C VAL A 213 -14.48 -0.53 13.35
N LYS A 214 -13.23 -0.99 13.26
CA LYS A 214 -12.08 -0.33 13.90
C LYS A 214 -11.76 1.01 13.23
N PRO A 215 -11.16 1.99 13.93
CA PRO A 215 -10.87 3.33 13.38
C PRO A 215 -10.15 3.31 12.02
N LYS A 216 -9.08 2.52 11.90
CA LYS A 216 -8.38 2.29 10.61
C LYS A 216 -9.33 1.91 9.48
N LYS A 217 -10.20 0.94 9.73
CA LYS A 217 -11.12 0.41 8.73
C LYS A 217 -12.24 1.41 8.41
N GLN A 218 -12.65 2.25 9.37
CA GLN A 218 -13.60 3.34 9.12
C GLN A 218 -13.02 4.35 8.14
N HIS A 219 -11.76 4.78 8.33
CA HIS A 219 -11.07 5.68 7.40
C HIS A 219 -10.98 5.10 5.98
N GLU A 220 -10.55 3.84 5.84
CA GLU A 220 -10.48 3.16 4.55
C GLU A 220 -11.85 3.11 3.83
N ILE A 221 -12.90 2.76 4.57
CA ILE A 221 -14.26 2.65 4.03
C ILE A 221 -14.78 4.02 3.58
N PHE A 222 -14.59 5.06 4.41
CA PHE A 222 -15.07 6.40 4.10
C PHE A 222 -14.41 6.94 2.82
N ARG A 223 -13.08 6.89 2.75
CA ARG A 223 -12.31 7.35 1.60
C ARG A 223 -12.65 6.59 0.33
N MET A 224 -12.72 5.26 0.40
CA MET A 224 -13.10 4.42 -0.72
C MET A 224 -14.53 4.74 -1.20
N ALA A 225 -15.47 4.99 -0.28
CA ALA A 225 -16.84 5.33 -0.64
C ALA A 225 -16.95 6.67 -1.37
N GLN A 226 -16.18 7.68 -0.95
CA GLN A 226 -16.13 8.98 -1.65
C GLN A 226 -15.55 8.86 -3.06
N VAL A 227 -14.50 8.06 -3.25
CA VAL A 227 -13.94 7.78 -4.58
C VAL A 227 -14.94 7.02 -5.44
N ALA A 228 -15.54 5.95 -4.89
CA ALA A 228 -16.51 5.15 -5.61
C ALA A 228 -17.71 6.01 -6.08
N ASP A 229 -18.28 6.83 -5.19
CA ASP A 229 -19.35 7.77 -5.55
C ASP A 229 -18.94 8.75 -6.66
N THR A 230 -17.74 9.33 -6.54
CA THR A 230 -17.22 10.27 -7.56
C THR A 230 -17.08 9.61 -8.93
N VAL A 231 -16.46 8.42 -8.98
CA VAL A 231 -16.20 7.72 -10.24
C VAL A 231 -17.51 7.16 -10.81
N MET A 232 -18.37 6.57 -9.99
CA MET A 232 -19.63 5.97 -10.44
C MET A 232 -20.59 7.03 -10.99
N LYS A 233 -20.72 8.19 -10.34
CA LYS A 233 -21.52 9.32 -10.88
C LYS A 233 -21.00 9.81 -12.22
N TYR A 234 -19.67 9.84 -12.41
CA TYR A 234 -19.08 10.27 -13.68
C TYR A 234 -19.49 9.35 -14.84
N PHE A 235 -19.61 8.04 -14.59
CA PHE A 235 -20.01 7.03 -15.59
C PHE A 235 -21.49 6.65 -15.55
N ASP A 236 -22.32 7.37 -14.78
CA ASP A 236 -23.74 7.08 -14.56
C ASP A 236 -24.02 5.62 -14.13
N LEU A 237 -23.18 5.11 -13.23
CA LEU A 237 -23.30 3.75 -12.70
C LEU A 237 -24.03 3.77 -11.36
N ASN A 238 -25.04 2.92 -11.23
CA ASN A 238 -25.79 2.67 -10.00
C ASN A 238 -25.48 1.29 -9.38
N HIS A 239 -24.80 0.40 -10.12
CA HIS A 239 -24.45 -0.95 -9.69
C HIS A 239 -22.95 -1.11 -9.42
N ALA A 240 -22.61 -1.87 -8.38
CA ALA A 240 -21.22 -2.24 -8.10
C ALA A 240 -21.08 -3.65 -7.50
N ILE A 241 -19.97 -4.30 -7.78
CA ILE A 241 -19.59 -5.61 -7.22
C ILE A 241 -18.32 -5.46 -6.38
N ASP A 242 -18.44 -5.74 -5.08
CA ASP A 242 -17.33 -5.70 -4.12
C ASP A 242 -16.74 -7.10 -3.90
N VAL A 243 -15.54 -7.32 -4.42
CA VAL A 243 -14.84 -8.60 -4.39
C VAL A 243 -13.89 -8.67 -3.20
N GLY A 244 -14.03 -9.73 -2.39
CA GLY A 244 -13.31 -9.83 -1.12
C GLY A 244 -13.89 -8.90 -0.05
N ALA A 245 -15.21 -8.73 -0.04
CA ALA A 245 -15.90 -7.76 0.80
C ALA A 245 -15.80 -8.04 2.31
N GLY A 246 -15.39 -9.25 2.72
CA GLY A 246 -15.37 -9.66 4.11
C GLY A 246 -16.77 -9.55 4.73
N GLN A 247 -16.89 -8.72 5.78
CA GLN A 247 -18.17 -8.48 6.47
C GLN A 247 -19.03 -7.36 5.84
N GLY A 248 -18.70 -6.94 4.61
CA GLY A 248 -19.55 -6.07 3.79
C GLY A 248 -19.70 -4.64 4.31
N HIS A 249 -18.77 -4.13 5.13
CA HIS A 249 -18.91 -2.78 5.72
C HIS A 249 -18.86 -1.64 4.70
N LEU A 250 -18.01 -1.75 3.68
CA LEU A 250 -17.96 -0.78 2.58
C LEU A 250 -19.24 -0.84 1.74
N SER A 251 -19.60 -2.03 1.30
CA SER A 251 -20.78 -2.28 0.46
C SER A 251 -22.07 -1.83 1.17
N ARG A 252 -22.18 -2.06 2.48
CA ARG A 252 -23.30 -1.57 3.30
C ARG A 252 -23.38 -0.04 3.36
N LEU A 253 -22.23 0.64 3.51
CA LEU A 253 -22.21 2.10 3.51
C LEU A 253 -22.67 2.64 2.14
N LEU A 254 -22.13 2.09 1.05
CA LEU A 254 -22.50 2.47 -0.31
C LEU A 254 -23.98 2.23 -0.61
N ALA A 255 -24.51 1.08 -0.20
CA ALA A 255 -25.92 0.77 -0.41
C ALA A 255 -26.84 1.70 0.39
N LEU A 256 -26.62 1.82 1.71
CA LEU A 256 -27.54 2.56 2.60
C LEU A 256 -27.41 4.08 2.52
N CYS A 257 -26.22 4.61 2.23
CA CYS A 257 -25.95 6.05 2.31
C CYS A 257 -25.69 6.70 0.94
N TYR A 258 -25.30 5.92 -0.06
CA TYR A 258 -25.09 6.39 -1.44
C TYR A 258 -26.14 5.85 -2.41
N ASN A 259 -27.09 5.06 -1.92
CA ASN A 259 -28.20 4.48 -2.71
C ASN A 259 -27.74 3.64 -3.91
N LEU A 260 -26.58 2.98 -3.78
CA LEU A 260 -26.03 2.11 -4.82
C LEU A 260 -26.55 0.67 -4.66
N LYS A 261 -26.72 -0.02 -5.78
CA LYS A 261 -27.10 -1.44 -5.80
C LYS A 261 -25.84 -2.29 -5.75
N LEU A 262 -25.57 -2.86 -4.58
CA LEU A 262 -24.34 -3.61 -4.32
C LEU A 262 -24.57 -5.12 -4.35
N ALA A 263 -23.66 -5.84 -4.99
CA ALA A 263 -23.43 -7.25 -4.74
C ALA A 263 -22.03 -7.45 -4.18
N THR A 264 -21.83 -8.50 -3.37
CA THR A 264 -20.52 -8.80 -2.79
C THR A 264 -20.10 -10.24 -3.03
N ILE A 265 -18.81 -10.47 -3.23
CA ILE A 265 -18.22 -11.81 -3.33
C ILE A 265 -17.28 -12.05 -2.16
N GLU A 266 -17.52 -13.12 -1.40
CA GLU A 266 -16.68 -13.52 -0.29
C GLU A 266 -16.61 -15.04 -0.17
N ALA A 267 -15.39 -15.59 -0.05
CA ALA A 267 -15.17 -17.03 0.00
C ALA A 267 -15.48 -17.62 1.39
N ASN A 268 -15.33 -16.83 2.45
CA ASN A 268 -15.50 -17.28 3.82
C ASN A 268 -16.94 -17.12 4.32
N GLN A 269 -17.61 -18.25 4.62
CA GLN A 269 -18.98 -18.28 5.13
C GLN A 269 -19.16 -17.46 6.42
N PHE A 270 -18.17 -17.43 7.32
CA PHE A 270 -18.28 -16.67 8.57
C PHE A 270 -18.37 -15.17 8.30
N TYR A 271 -17.66 -14.68 7.28
CA TYR A 271 -17.73 -13.28 6.90
C TYR A 271 -19.05 -12.95 6.20
N VAL A 272 -19.53 -13.81 5.29
CA VAL A 272 -20.85 -13.65 4.63
C VAL A 272 -21.98 -13.61 5.67
N SER A 273 -22.03 -14.59 6.58
CA SER A 273 -23.04 -14.62 7.65
C SER A 273 -22.94 -13.40 8.58
N GLY A 274 -21.72 -12.92 8.84
CA GLY A 274 -21.47 -11.69 9.59
C GLY A 274 -22.00 -10.45 8.87
N ALA A 275 -21.81 -10.36 7.55
CA ALA A 275 -22.28 -9.26 6.73
C ALA A 275 -23.81 -9.15 6.77
N VAL A 276 -24.52 -10.24 6.49
CA VAL A 276 -25.99 -10.31 6.55
C VAL A 276 -26.52 -9.94 7.95
N LYS A 277 -25.83 -10.38 9.01
CA LYS A 277 -26.19 -10.01 10.38
C LYS A 277 -26.05 -8.51 10.62
N PHE A 278 -24.96 -7.90 10.18
CA PHE A 278 -24.72 -6.48 10.37
C PHE A 278 -25.62 -5.60 9.50
N ASP A 279 -26.02 -6.05 8.31
CA ASP A 279 -27.02 -5.38 7.48
C ASP A 279 -28.35 -5.26 8.22
N LYS A 280 -28.88 -6.38 8.74
CA LYS A 280 -30.12 -6.39 9.53
C LYS A 280 -30.06 -5.43 10.72
N GLN A 281 -28.90 -5.38 11.41
CA GLN A 281 -28.68 -4.47 12.53
C GLN A 281 -28.64 -3.00 12.12
N ALA A 282 -28.11 -2.70 10.94
CA ALA A 282 -28.01 -1.36 10.38
C ALA A 282 -29.38 -0.85 9.92
N ILE A 283 -30.12 -1.65 9.14
CA ILE A 283 -31.49 -1.33 8.68
C ILE A 283 -32.40 -1.05 9.86
N SER A 284 -32.43 -1.98 10.85
CA SER A 284 -33.29 -1.81 12.02
C SER A 284 -33.03 -0.47 12.69
N ARG A 285 -31.76 -0.06 12.86
CA ARG A 285 -31.43 1.23 13.48
C ARG A 285 -31.75 2.43 12.59
N PHE A 286 -31.52 2.31 11.30
CA PHE A 286 -31.87 3.33 10.32
C PHE A 286 -33.38 3.64 10.37
N GLU A 287 -34.22 2.59 10.43
CA GLU A 287 -35.68 2.72 10.55
C GLU A 287 -36.12 3.27 11.91
N HIS A 288 -35.48 2.86 13.02
CA HIS A 288 -35.79 3.39 14.35
C HIS A 288 -35.41 4.88 14.49
N GLY A 289 -34.29 5.29 13.88
CA GLY A 289 -33.89 6.71 13.83
C GLY A 289 -34.92 7.57 13.09
N LYS A 290 -35.41 7.11 11.94
CA LYS A 290 -36.46 7.81 11.18
C LYS A 290 -37.77 7.99 11.95
N LYS A 291 -38.18 7.00 12.76
CA LYS A 291 -39.39 7.09 13.61
C LYS A 291 -39.24 8.08 14.77
N SER A 292 -38.01 8.39 15.19
CA SER A 292 -37.75 9.38 16.25
C SER A 292 -37.75 10.82 15.72
N ASP A 293 -37.42 11.03 14.44
CA ASP A 293 -37.38 12.36 13.82
C ASP A 293 -38.72 12.80 13.20
N SER A 294 -39.65 11.87 12.95
CA SER A 294 -40.99 12.15 12.39
C SER A 294 -41.96 12.91 13.32
N ASN A 295 -41.50 13.44 14.46
CA ASN A 295 -42.28 14.32 15.36
C ASN A 295 -41.99 15.82 15.14
N LYS A 296 -41.35 16.19 14.02
CA LYS A 296 -41.23 17.58 13.57
C LYS A 296 -41.83 17.71 12.16
N ASN A 297 -42.92 18.46 12.06
CA ASN A 297 -43.60 19.01 10.87
C ASN A 297 -42.65 19.27 9.68
N ASP A 298 -42.97 19.07 8.39
CA ASP A 298 -44.22 19.20 7.66
C ASP A 298 -44.27 18.27 6.42
N ASN A 299 -45.46 18.22 5.81
CA ASN A 299 -45.81 17.61 4.53
C ASN A 299 -44.81 17.88 3.37
N GLU A 300 -44.08 16.86 2.93
CA GLU A 300 -43.69 16.71 1.52
C GLU A 300 -43.82 15.24 1.11
N ASP A 301 -44.54 15.04 0.02
CA ASP A 301 -44.89 13.77 -0.60
C ASP A 301 -43.66 13.20 -1.33
N ILE A 302 -42.72 12.60 -0.58
CA ILE A 302 -41.56 11.89 -1.15
C ILE A 302 -41.83 10.39 -1.04
N SER A 303 -42.04 9.77 -2.20
CA SER A 303 -42.12 8.31 -2.36
C SER A 303 -40.98 7.63 -1.59
N ARG A 304 -41.37 6.76 -0.67
CA ARG A 304 -40.55 6.03 0.29
C ARG A 304 -39.44 5.22 -0.41
N ASN A 305 -38.20 5.70 -0.44
CA ASN A 305 -37.06 4.87 -0.86
C ASN A 305 -36.82 3.76 0.18
N VAL A 306 -37.15 2.53 -0.20
CA VAL A 306 -36.75 1.31 0.52
C VAL A 306 -35.23 1.26 0.55
N ALA A 307 -34.64 1.14 1.73
CA ALA A 307 -33.19 1.05 1.86
C ALA A 307 -32.69 -0.20 1.12
N THR A 308 -31.93 -0.01 0.05
CA THR A 308 -31.28 -1.12 -0.67
C THR A 308 -30.17 -1.68 0.19
N VAL A 309 -30.11 -3.01 0.29
CA VAL A 309 -29.06 -3.70 1.04
C VAL A 309 -28.19 -4.52 0.10
N PRO A 310 -26.90 -4.72 0.43
CA PRO A 310 -26.02 -5.51 -0.40
C PRO A 310 -26.52 -6.95 -0.56
N HIS A 311 -26.42 -7.48 -1.77
CA HIS A 311 -26.63 -8.90 -2.03
C HIS A 311 -25.32 -9.67 -1.79
N HIS A 312 -25.30 -10.50 -0.74
CA HIS A 312 -24.09 -11.20 -0.32
C HIS A 312 -23.97 -12.62 -0.92
N VAL A 313 -22.97 -12.83 -1.79
CA VAL A 313 -22.73 -14.11 -2.44
C VAL A 313 -21.49 -14.80 -1.86
N LYS A 314 -21.69 -16.04 -1.40
CA LYS A 314 -20.60 -16.92 -0.97
C LYS A 314 -19.97 -17.59 -2.19
N SER A 315 -18.83 -17.06 -2.64
CA SER A 315 -18.09 -17.64 -3.76
C SER A 315 -16.61 -17.26 -3.67
N SER A 316 -15.76 -18.06 -4.31
CA SER A 316 -14.36 -17.72 -4.54
C SER A 316 -14.19 -17.37 -6.01
N VAL A 317 -13.66 -16.18 -6.30
CA VAL A 317 -13.33 -15.78 -7.67
C VAL A 317 -11.96 -16.35 -8.01
N THR A 318 -11.91 -17.19 -9.05
CA THR A 318 -10.68 -17.58 -9.74
C THR A 318 -10.77 -17.08 -11.18
N LEU A 319 -9.65 -17.06 -11.90
CA LEU A 319 -9.67 -16.69 -13.32
C LEU A 319 -10.63 -17.55 -14.15
N SER A 320 -10.67 -18.86 -13.88
CA SER A 320 -11.54 -19.81 -14.56
C SER A 320 -13.01 -19.70 -14.19
N SER A 321 -13.33 -19.23 -12.98
CA SER A 321 -14.73 -19.10 -12.52
C SER A 321 -15.28 -17.68 -12.66
N SER A 322 -14.45 -16.69 -12.97
CA SER A 322 -14.80 -15.26 -12.89
C SER A 322 -16.05 -14.87 -13.70
N GLU A 323 -16.11 -15.22 -14.98
CA GLU A 323 -17.26 -14.89 -15.85
C GLU A 323 -18.56 -15.53 -15.38
N SER A 324 -18.57 -16.86 -15.22
CA SER A 324 -19.75 -17.60 -14.74
C SER A 324 -20.18 -17.19 -13.33
N CYS A 325 -19.23 -16.84 -12.46
CA CYS A 325 -19.51 -16.30 -11.13
C CYS A 325 -20.17 -14.93 -11.23
N LEU A 326 -19.66 -14.02 -12.05
CA LEU A 326 -20.25 -12.70 -12.25
C LEU A 326 -21.64 -12.81 -12.87
N GLU A 327 -21.83 -13.59 -13.92
CA GLU A 327 -23.16 -13.81 -14.52
C GLU A 327 -24.18 -14.31 -13.51
N LYS A 328 -23.79 -15.26 -12.66
CA LYS A 328 -24.65 -15.76 -11.60
C LYS A 328 -25.01 -14.64 -10.60
N ILE A 329 -24.05 -13.82 -10.21
CA ILE A 329 -24.28 -12.70 -9.31
C ILE A 329 -25.22 -11.67 -9.95
N LEU A 330 -25.02 -11.34 -11.23
CA LEU A 330 -25.89 -10.40 -11.95
C LEU A 330 -27.32 -10.91 -12.00
N LYS A 331 -27.51 -12.20 -12.33
CA LYS A 331 -28.82 -12.86 -12.33
C LYS A 331 -29.48 -12.86 -10.95
N ASP A 332 -28.76 -13.32 -9.93
CA ASP A 332 -29.29 -13.48 -8.57
C ASP A 332 -29.56 -12.13 -7.87
N ALA A 333 -28.69 -11.14 -8.07
CA ALA A 333 -28.75 -9.86 -7.38
C ALA A 333 -29.66 -8.83 -8.07
N TRP A 334 -29.65 -8.77 -9.40
CA TRP A 334 -30.20 -7.62 -10.14
C TRP A 334 -31.27 -7.96 -11.18
N CYS A 335 -31.39 -9.22 -11.62
CA CYS A 335 -32.29 -9.59 -12.71
C CYS A 335 -33.45 -10.51 -12.28
N GLN A 336 -34.23 -10.03 -11.30
CA GLN A 336 -35.37 -10.77 -10.72
C GLN A 336 -36.63 -10.87 -11.62
N SER A 337 -36.57 -10.47 -12.91
CA SER A 337 -37.72 -10.54 -13.82
C SER A 337 -37.43 -10.52 -15.33
N SER A 338 -36.17 -10.41 -15.79
CA SER A 338 -35.80 -10.45 -17.21
C SER A 338 -34.74 -11.53 -17.47
N GLU A 339 -34.81 -12.20 -18.64
CA GLU A 339 -33.86 -13.26 -19.03
C GLU A 339 -32.45 -12.72 -19.33
N GLU A 340 -32.31 -11.41 -19.57
CA GLU A 340 -31.03 -10.74 -19.83
C GLU A 340 -30.79 -9.58 -18.85
N CYS A 341 -29.54 -9.51 -18.35
CA CYS A 341 -29.07 -8.54 -17.38
C CYS A 341 -28.00 -7.64 -18.01
N GLU A 342 -28.41 -6.53 -18.62
CA GLU A 342 -27.51 -5.61 -19.33
C GLU A 342 -26.88 -4.54 -18.42
N GLU A 343 -27.14 -4.60 -17.11
CA GLU A 343 -26.71 -3.59 -16.16
C GLU A 343 -25.19 -3.47 -16.10
N LYS A 344 -24.69 -2.26 -16.39
CA LYS A 344 -23.28 -1.90 -16.29
C LYS A 344 -22.94 -1.64 -14.83
N PHE A 345 -21.74 -2.03 -14.40
CA PHE A 345 -21.33 -1.91 -13.01
C PHE A 345 -19.84 -1.56 -12.83
N ALA A 346 -19.52 -1.05 -11.63
CA ALA A 346 -18.15 -0.91 -11.16
C ALA A 346 -17.71 -2.19 -10.43
N LEU A 347 -16.53 -2.71 -10.76
CA LEU A 347 -15.88 -3.81 -10.04
C LEU A 347 -14.87 -3.23 -9.05
N MET A 348 -15.01 -3.57 -7.77
CA MET A 348 -14.22 -2.97 -6.71
C MET A 348 -13.65 -3.99 -5.73
N GLY A 349 -12.56 -3.63 -5.07
CA GLY A 349 -11.96 -4.44 -4.00
C GLY A 349 -11.06 -3.59 -3.09
N LEU A 350 -11.46 -3.47 -1.82
CA LEU A 350 -10.76 -2.63 -0.83
C LEU A 350 -9.46 -3.26 -0.29
N HIS A 351 -9.33 -4.59 -0.30
CA HIS A 351 -8.14 -5.33 0.14
C HIS A 351 -7.92 -6.57 -0.71
N THR A 352 -7.49 -6.38 -1.95
CA THR A 352 -7.24 -7.46 -2.90
C THR A 352 -5.91 -8.15 -2.53
N CYS A 353 -6.00 -9.27 -1.83
CA CYS A 353 -4.84 -9.97 -1.27
C CYS A 353 -4.18 -10.89 -2.30
N GLY A 354 -2.87 -10.75 -2.52
CA GLY A 354 -2.12 -11.63 -3.43
C GLY A 354 -2.73 -11.68 -4.83
N ASN A 355 -2.87 -12.87 -5.40
CA ASN A 355 -3.43 -13.10 -6.74
C ASN A 355 -4.90 -12.68 -6.91
N LEU A 356 -5.62 -12.32 -5.82
CA LEU A 356 -6.94 -11.71 -5.96
C LEU A 356 -6.87 -10.36 -6.68
N ALA A 357 -5.79 -9.58 -6.48
CA ALA A 357 -5.59 -8.31 -7.17
C ALA A 357 -5.54 -8.50 -8.68
N GLU A 358 -4.75 -9.47 -9.16
CA GLU A 358 -4.72 -9.87 -10.57
C GLU A 358 -6.06 -10.39 -11.07
N THR A 359 -6.68 -11.30 -10.31
CA THR A 359 -7.95 -11.91 -10.71
C THR A 359 -8.99 -10.84 -11.00
N ILE A 360 -9.11 -9.81 -10.15
CA ILE A 360 -10.05 -8.71 -10.33
C ILE A 360 -9.71 -7.88 -11.59
N LEU A 361 -8.43 -7.61 -11.86
CA LEU A 361 -8.01 -6.90 -13.07
C LEU A 361 -8.38 -7.66 -14.35
N LYS A 362 -8.03 -8.96 -14.41
CA LYS A 362 -8.37 -9.81 -15.56
C LYS A 362 -9.89 -9.97 -15.71
N THR A 363 -10.61 -10.07 -14.60
CA THR A 363 -12.08 -10.14 -14.60
C THR A 363 -12.72 -8.86 -15.14
N PHE A 364 -12.25 -7.69 -14.70
CA PHE A 364 -12.68 -6.38 -15.23
C PHE A 364 -12.50 -6.32 -16.75
N LEU A 365 -11.33 -6.70 -17.25
CA LEU A 365 -11.05 -6.67 -18.69
C LEU A 365 -11.96 -7.60 -19.49
N LYS A 366 -12.18 -8.83 -19.02
CA LYS A 366 -13.01 -9.83 -19.71
C LYS A 366 -14.52 -9.54 -19.68
N CYS A 367 -15.03 -9.00 -18.58
CA CYS A 367 -16.47 -8.80 -18.40
C CYS A 367 -16.94 -7.48 -19.04
N ASN A 368 -17.70 -7.55 -20.15
CA ASN A 368 -18.16 -6.35 -20.87
C ASN A 368 -19.06 -5.43 -20.04
N GLN A 369 -19.89 -5.97 -19.12
CA GLN A 369 -20.71 -5.16 -18.22
C GLN A 369 -19.88 -4.39 -17.16
N SER A 370 -18.65 -4.84 -16.88
CA SER A 370 -17.76 -4.14 -15.96
C SER A 370 -17.12 -2.93 -16.65
N GLN A 371 -17.53 -1.73 -16.27
CA GLN A 371 -17.10 -0.49 -16.93
C GLN A 371 -15.98 0.23 -16.18
N VAL A 372 -15.93 0.08 -14.85
CA VAL A 372 -15.00 0.75 -13.96
C VAL A 372 -14.34 -0.26 -13.04
N LEU A 373 -13.05 -0.09 -12.80
CA LEU A 373 -12.24 -0.84 -11.85
C LEU A 373 -11.79 0.08 -10.70
N LEU A 374 -11.98 -0.36 -9.45
CA LEU A 374 -11.48 0.30 -8.24
C LEU A 374 -10.79 -0.73 -7.33
N SER A 375 -9.46 -0.84 -7.38
CA SER A 375 -8.72 -1.93 -6.72
C SER A 375 -7.61 -1.42 -5.79
N ILE A 376 -7.56 -1.95 -4.56
CA ILE A 376 -6.50 -1.67 -3.58
C ILE A 376 -5.85 -2.99 -3.17
N GLY A 377 -4.59 -3.18 -3.56
CA GLY A 377 -3.79 -4.33 -3.17
C GLY A 377 -3.21 -4.19 -1.76
N CYS A 378 -2.99 -5.31 -1.04
CA CYS A 378 -2.47 -5.19 0.34
C CYS A 378 -1.51 -6.29 0.87
N CYS A 379 -1.47 -7.47 0.24
CA CYS A 379 -0.66 -8.62 0.66
C CYS A 379 0.27 -9.08 -0.48
N TYR A 380 1.29 -8.28 -0.80
CA TYR A 380 2.18 -8.53 -1.92
C TYR A 380 2.99 -9.83 -1.79
N MET A 381 3.35 -10.25 -0.58
CA MET A 381 4.03 -11.54 -0.32
C MET A 381 3.22 -12.77 -0.73
N LYS A 382 1.91 -12.61 -0.95
CA LYS A 382 1.02 -13.66 -1.46
C LYS A 382 0.86 -13.61 -2.99
N LEU A 383 1.53 -12.69 -3.68
CA LEU A 383 1.62 -12.73 -5.13
C LEU A 383 2.52 -13.87 -5.53
N GLU A 384 2.00 -14.74 -6.38
CA GLU A 384 2.81 -15.77 -6.99
C GLU A 384 3.74 -15.15 -8.05
N THR A 385 4.84 -15.85 -8.33
CA THR A 385 5.84 -15.47 -9.31
C THR A 385 6.15 -16.74 -10.10
N ASN A 386 5.14 -17.21 -10.83
CA ASN A 386 5.25 -18.45 -11.60
C ASN A 386 5.65 -18.12 -13.04
N ILE A 387 6.32 -19.07 -13.68
CA ILE A 387 6.76 -18.97 -15.08
C ILE A 387 5.56 -18.81 -16.03
N ASP A 388 4.36 -19.27 -15.61
CA ASP A 388 3.12 -19.24 -16.40
C ASP A 388 2.41 -17.87 -16.43
N GLY A 389 2.99 -16.84 -15.81
CA GLY A 389 2.46 -15.47 -15.89
C GLY A 389 1.26 -15.18 -14.98
N GLU A 390 1.08 -15.96 -13.91
CA GLU A 390 0.19 -15.65 -12.79
C GLU A 390 0.93 -14.91 -11.67
N GLY A 391 0.24 -13.98 -11.03
CA GLY A 391 0.74 -13.12 -9.98
C GLY A 391 1.46 -11.90 -10.54
N TYR A 392 2.78 -11.81 -10.36
CA TYR A 392 3.65 -10.71 -10.80
C TYR A 392 4.84 -11.21 -11.64
N PRO A 393 5.27 -10.47 -12.69
CA PRO A 393 4.62 -9.28 -13.27
C PRO A 393 3.47 -9.64 -14.23
N LEU A 394 2.58 -8.68 -14.50
CA LEU A 394 1.53 -8.81 -15.51
C LEU A 394 1.88 -8.19 -16.85
N SER A 395 2.42 -6.97 -16.83
CA SER A 395 2.66 -6.20 -18.06
C SER A 395 3.71 -6.86 -18.93
N ASN A 396 3.51 -6.84 -20.24
CA ASN A 396 4.50 -7.31 -21.21
C ASN A 396 5.77 -6.47 -21.13
N PHE A 397 5.63 -5.16 -20.87
CA PHE A 397 6.79 -4.29 -20.70
C PHE A 397 7.67 -4.70 -19.52
N ILE A 398 7.14 -4.89 -18.30
CA ILE A 398 7.98 -5.26 -17.16
C ILE A 398 8.54 -6.67 -17.31
N LYS A 399 7.78 -7.61 -17.88
CA LYS A 399 8.30 -8.93 -18.27
C LYS A 399 9.52 -8.85 -19.19
N SER A 400 9.58 -7.83 -20.04
CA SER A 400 10.72 -7.62 -20.97
C SER A 400 11.96 -7.01 -20.30
N LEU A 401 11.83 -6.42 -19.11
CA LEU A 401 12.96 -5.80 -18.41
C LEU A 401 13.88 -6.86 -17.80
N PRO A 402 15.21 -6.68 -17.83
CA PRO A 402 16.12 -7.55 -17.10
C PRO A 402 15.92 -7.36 -15.58
N ASP A 403 16.06 -8.44 -14.81
CA ASP A 403 16.03 -8.43 -13.34
C ASP A 403 14.73 -7.85 -12.73
N HIS A 404 13.61 -7.96 -13.44
CA HIS A 404 12.30 -7.48 -12.99
C HIS A 404 11.69 -8.32 -11.84
N SER A 405 12.26 -9.50 -11.57
CA SER A 405 11.75 -10.47 -10.60
C SER A 405 11.81 -9.91 -9.18
N LEU A 406 10.77 -10.20 -8.39
CA LEU A 406 10.70 -9.84 -6.98
C LEU A 406 10.62 -11.10 -6.13
N SER A 407 11.58 -11.28 -5.23
CA SER A 407 11.60 -12.38 -4.28
C SER A 407 10.47 -12.30 -3.26
N TYR A 408 10.30 -13.37 -2.49
CA TYR A 408 9.36 -13.37 -1.37
C TYR A 408 9.70 -12.25 -0.38
N GLU A 409 10.97 -12.08 -0.06
CA GLU A 409 11.51 -11.11 0.88
C GLU A 409 11.24 -9.66 0.44
N ALA A 410 11.40 -9.38 -0.86
CA ALA A 410 11.06 -8.08 -1.42
C ALA A 410 9.54 -7.80 -1.33
N LYS A 411 8.71 -8.79 -1.71
CA LYS A 411 7.25 -8.67 -1.65
C LYS A 411 6.71 -8.59 -0.21
N GLU A 412 7.36 -9.27 0.73
CA GLU A 412 7.09 -9.16 2.17
C GLU A 412 7.47 -7.78 2.69
N MET A 413 8.65 -7.27 2.28
CA MET A 413 9.11 -5.94 2.63
C MET A 413 8.12 -4.85 2.21
N ALA A 414 7.56 -4.94 0.99
CA ALA A 414 6.58 -3.99 0.45
C ALA A 414 5.32 -3.84 1.34
N CYS A 415 5.04 -4.83 2.19
CA CYS A 415 3.90 -4.82 3.12
C CYS A 415 4.18 -4.03 4.42
N HIS A 416 5.40 -3.54 4.63
CA HIS A 416 5.75 -2.72 5.79
C HIS A 416 5.59 -1.23 5.52
N ALA A 417 5.59 -0.44 6.59
CA ALA A 417 5.25 0.96 6.56
C ALA A 417 6.27 1.79 7.35
N LEU A 418 6.84 2.79 6.69
CA LEU A 418 7.85 3.65 7.27
C LEU A 418 7.22 4.68 8.22
N GLU A 419 6.05 5.21 7.88
CA GLU A 419 5.36 6.29 8.58
C GLU A 419 5.05 5.90 10.03
N MET A 420 4.41 4.73 10.23
CA MET A 420 4.15 4.19 11.56
C MET A 420 5.42 3.85 12.33
N TYR A 421 6.49 3.52 11.61
CA TYR A 421 7.76 3.11 12.21
C TYR A 421 8.53 4.32 12.74
N VAL A 422 8.59 5.41 11.96
CA VAL A 422 9.16 6.70 12.37
C VAL A 422 8.50 7.19 13.67
N GLN A 423 7.18 7.13 13.77
CA GLN A 423 6.48 7.51 15.00
C GLN A 423 6.88 6.64 16.20
N ARG A 424 7.05 5.32 16.00
CA ARG A 424 7.49 4.41 17.05
C ARG A 424 8.96 4.60 17.45
N LEU A 425 9.81 5.04 16.54
CA LEU A 425 11.19 5.41 16.89
C LEU A 425 11.22 6.62 17.82
N HIS A 426 10.28 7.55 17.71
CA HIS A 426 10.20 8.67 18.64
C HIS A 426 9.61 8.24 19.99
N ASP A 427 8.45 7.60 19.98
CA ASP A 427 7.66 7.41 21.20
C ASP A 427 7.95 6.11 21.96
N LYS A 428 8.45 5.07 21.27
CA LYS A 428 8.37 3.67 21.71
C LYS A 428 9.53 2.78 21.22
N VAL A 429 10.77 3.29 21.22
CA VAL A 429 11.96 2.54 20.75
C VAL A 429 12.09 1.16 21.40
N SER A 430 11.76 1.03 22.68
CA SER A 430 11.81 -0.24 23.42
C SER A 430 10.94 -1.33 22.78
N HIS A 431 9.80 -0.96 22.19
CA HIS A 431 8.91 -1.90 21.49
C HIS A 431 9.55 -2.45 20.20
N LEU A 432 10.49 -1.73 19.61
CA LEU A 432 11.17 -2.15 18.37
C LEU A 432 12.25 -3.21 18.63
N LYS A 433 12.65 -3.44 19.89
CA LYS A 433 13.50 -4.58 20.27
C LYS A 433 12.89 -5.94 19.91
N ILE A 434 11.58 -5.99 19.67
CA ILE A 434 10.89 -7.19 19.18
C ILE A 434 11.52 -7.75 17.90
N HIS A 435 12.04 -6.90 17.01
CA HIS A 435 12.69 -7.36 15.79
C HIS A 435 13.96 -8.16 16.11
N CYS A 436 14.74 -7.70 17.09
CA CYS A 436 15.90 -8.44 17.59
C CYS A 436 15.47 -9.74 18.27
N TYR A 437 14.44 -9.72 19.12
CA TYR A 437 13.94 -10.93 19.78
C TYR A 437 13.49 -11.99 18.77
N ARG A 438 12.77 -11.58 17.71
CA ARG A 438 12.33 -12.50 16.66
C ARG A 438 13.52 -13.09 15.89
N ALA A 439 14.50 -12.27 15.51
CA ALA A 439 15.68 -12.76 14.80
C ALA A 439 16.58 -13.65 15.68
N THR A 440 16.72 -13.34 16.97
CA THR A 440 17.45 -14.18 17.91
C THR A 440 16.73 -15.51 18.10
N LEU A 441 15.39 -15.50 18.22
CA LEU A 441 14.61 -16.73 18.31
C LEU A 441 14.69 -17.58 17.04
N GLU A 442 14.70 -16.96 15.87
CA GLU A 442 14.95 -17.66 14.59
C GLU A 442 16.30 -18.40 14.61
N LYS A 443 17.38 -17.74 15.08
CA LYS A 443 18.68 -18.39 15.26
C LYS A 443 18.60 -19.60 16.20
N CYS A 444 17.86 -19.48 17.31
CA CYS A 444 17.65 -20.62 18.21
C CYS A 444 16.89 -21.76 17.55
N ILE A 445 15.83 -21.45 16.79
CA ILE A 445 15.02 -22.44 16.06
C ILE A 445 15.89 -23.15 15.02
N VAL A 446 16.62 -22.40 14.18
CA VAL A 446 17.47 -22.99 13.14
C VAL A 446 18.59 -23.85 13.74
N HIS A 447 19.13 -23.49 14.91
CA HIS A 447 20.15 -24.30 15.59
C HIS A 447 19.63 -25.68 16.03
N HIS A 448 18.44 -25.72 16.65
CA HIS A 448 17.88 -26.98 17.18
C HIS A 448 17.00 -27.74 16.19
N TYR A 449 16.35 -27.03 15.29
CA TYR A 449 15.35 -27.52 14.34
C TYR A 449 15.54 -26.86 12.96
N PRO A 450 16.62 -27.18 12.22
CA PRO A 450 16.94 -26.51 10.95
C PRO A 450 15.82 -26.54 9.91
N THR A 451 15.02 -27.60 9.91
CA THR A 451 13.87 -27.79 8.99
C THR A 451 12.66 -26.90 9.33
N LEU A 452 12.66 -26.24 10.49
CA LEU A 452 11.60 -25.35 10.95
C LEU A 452 11.99 -23.87 10.82
N LYS A 453 12.95 -23.54 9.94
CA LYS A 453 13.24 -22.14 9.56
C LYS A 453 11.94 -21.44 9.16
N HIS A 454 11.75 -20.22 9.64
CA HIS A 454 10.57 -19.36 9.45
C HIS A 454 9.27 -19.93 9.99
N LEU A 455 9.35 -20.72 11.06
CA LEU A 455 8.17 -21.23 11.77
C LEU A 455 7.19 -20.09 12.12
N GLY A 456 5.91 -20.29 11.82
CA GLY A 456 4.86 -19.32 12.15
C GLY A 456 4.67 -19.17 13.66
N LEU A 457 5.26 -18.13 14.25
CA LEU A 457 5.18 -17.88 15.69
C LEU A 457 4.01 -16.97 16.09
N ARG A 458 3.55 -17.12 17.33
CA ARG A 458 2.52 -16.24 17.91
C ARG A 458 3.09 -14.85 18.20
N GLY A 459 2.28 -13.82 17.98
CA GLY A 459 2.57 -12.49 18.52
C GLY A 459 2.51 -12.47 20.04
N VAL A 460 3.61 -12.06 20.68
CA VAL A 460 3.70 -11.89 22.14
C VAL A 460 3.40 -10.44 22.49
N LYS A 461 2.38 -10.23 23.34
CA LYS A 461 2.03 -8.89 23.84
C LYS A 461 3.05 -8.45 24.89
N HIS A 462 3.37 -7.16 24.91
CA HIS A 462 4.30 -6.57 25.87
C HIS A 462 5.67 -7.25 25.91
N ALA A 463 6.15 -7.69 24.75
CA ALA A 463 7.43 -8.37 24.62
C ALA A 463 8.60 -7.51 25.11
N GLU A 464 8.47 -6.19 25.04
CA GLU A 464 9.41 -5.21 25.54
C GLU A 464 9.57 -5.21 27.07
N LEU A 465 8.61 -5.77 27.81
CA LEU A 465 8.59 -5.79 29.28
C LEU A 465 9.08 -7.12 29.88
N ILE A 466 9.37 -8.12 29.05
CA ILE A 466 9.73 -9.47 29.52
C ILE A 466 11.14 -9.89 29.06
N PRO A 467 11.83 -10.73 29.86
CA PRO A 467 13.09 -11.34 29.44
C PRO A 467 12.94 -12.20 28.18
N PHE A 468 14.02 -12.35 27.41
CA PHE A 468 14.02 -13.10 26.15
C PHE A 468 13.56 -14.56 26.29
N HIS A 469 13.97 -15.27 27.36
CA HIS A 469 13.57 -16.67 27.55
C HIS A 469 12.05 -16.82 27.72
N GLU A 470 11.41 -15.94 28.49
CA GLU A 470 9.96 -15.93 28.68
C GLU A 470 9.24 -15.54 27.38
N TYR A 471 9.81 -14.60 26.61
CA TYR A 471 9.34 -14.29 25.27
C TYR A 471 9.37 -15.51 24.36
N ALA A 472 10.49 -16.25 24.33
CA ALA A 472 10.67 -17.43 23.49
C ALA A 472 9.65 -18.53 23.85
N GLU A 473 9.45 -18.82 25.13
CA GLU A 473 8.44 -19.76 25.61
C GLU A 473 7.02 -19.35 25.16
N LYS A 474 6.65 -18.08 25.31
CA LYS A 474 5.34 -17.57 24.87
C LYS A 474 5.16 -17.58 23.35
N ALA A 475 6.22 -17.30 22.60
CA ALA A 475 6.21 -17.31 21.13
C ALA A 475 6.07 -18.73 20.59
N LEU A 476 6.73 -19.70 21.25
CA LEU A 476 6.72 -21.13 20.92
C LEU A 476 5.56 -21.90 21.55
N SER A 477 4.71 -21.28 22.37
CA SER A 477 3.69 -21.99 23.15
C SER A 477 2.67 -22.80 22.34
N LYS A 478 2.55 -22.53 21.03
CA LYS A 478 1.69 -23.28 20.09
C LYS A 478 2.50 -24.13 19.10
N ALA A 479 3.82 -23.99 19.11
CA ALA A 479 4.71 -24.84 18.35
C ALA A 479 4.97 -26.10 19.17
N SER A 480 4.98 -27.27 18.53
CA SER A 480 5.29 -28.54 19.18
C SER A 480 6.79 -28.73 19.41
N ILE A 481 7.51 -27.64 19.73
CA ILE A 481 8.96 -27.61 19.95
C ILE A 481 9.31 -26.85 21.23
N SER A 482 10.45 -27.18 21.81
CA SER A 482 10.97 -26.51 23.00
C SER A 482 12.48 -26.34 22.88
N ILE A 483 12.99 -25.20 23.33
CA ILE A 483 14.42 -24.88 23.29
C ILE A 483 14.93 -24.84 24.73
N PRO A 484 16.03 -25.53 25.08
CA PRO A 484 16.56 -25.54 26.45
C PRO A 484 16.80 -24.13 26.99
N LYS A 485 16.40 -23.90 28.25
CA LYS A 485 16.50 -22.57 28.88
C LYS A 485 17.94 -22.12 29.04
N GLU A 486 18.86 -23.06 29.24
CA GLU A 486 20.30 -22.84 29.30
C GLU A 486 20.83 -22.29 27.97
N PHE A 487 20.32 -22.80 26.84
CA PHE A 487 20.68 -22.32 25.51
C PHE A 487 20.14 -20.90 25.27
N LEU A 488 18.87 -20.65 25.61
CA LEU A 488 18.24 -19.32 25.52
C LEU A 488 18.92 -18.26 26.40
N SER A 489 19.70 -18.70 27.39
CA SER A 489 20.44 -17.83 28.31
C SER A 489 21.95 -17.81 28.04
N SER A 490 22.41 -18.48 26.98
CA SER A 490 23.84 -18.61 26.66
C SER A 490 24.48 -17.28 26.25
N ALA A 491 25.81 -17.20 26.37
CA ALA A 491 26.58 -16.00 26.02
C ALA A 491 26.41 -15.58 24.54
N ASP A 492 26.28 -16.55 23.62
CA ASP A 492 26.01 -16.28 22.21
C ASP A 492 24.64 -15.60 22.01
N ILE A 493 23.61 -16.05 22.71
CA ILE A 493 22.27 -15.44 22.67
C ILE A 493 22.29 -14.05 23.30
N GLN A 494 22.98 -13.85 24.43
CA GLN A 494 23.14 -12.51 25.02
C GLN A 494 23.87 -11.56 24.07
N SER A 495 24.89 -12.02 23.36
CA SER A 495 25.60 -11.25 22.34
C SER A 495 24.67 -10.84 21.19
N CYS A 496 23.77 -11.73 20.74
CA CYS A 496 22.76 -11.38 19.74
C CYS A 496 21.82 -10.28 20.25
N LEU A 497 21.30 -10.42 21.47
CA LEU A 497 20.38 -9.45 22.08
C LEU A 497 21.03 -8.07 22.31
N ALA A 498 22.33 -8.02 22.60
CA ALA A 498 23.09 -6.78 22.73
C ALA A 498 23.16 -5.98 21.41
N ARG A 499 23.05 -6.66 20.27
CA ARG A 499 23.11 -6.07 18.91
C ARG A 499 21.76 -5.60 18.39
N TRP A 500 20.76 -5.40 19.25
CA TRP A 500 19.41 -4.96 18.85
C TRP A 500 19.39 -3.65 18.04
N LYS A 501 20.33 -2.73 18.30
CA LYS A 501 20.45 -1.47 17.53
C LYS A 501 20.81 -1.72 16.07
N GLU A 502 21.68 -2.68 15.81
CA GLU A 502 22.05 -3.03 14.44
C GLU A 502 20.85 -3.63 13.68
N VAL A 503 20.08 -4.51 14.33
CA VAL A 503 18.83 -5.06 13.79
C VAL A 503 17.84 -3.94 13.46
N LEU A 504 17.73 -2.95 14.35
CA LEU A 504 16.88 -1.78 14.17
C LEU A 504 17.30 -0.95 12.95
N ILE A 505 18.58 -0.61 12.84
CA ILE A 505 19.14 0.15 11.72
C ILE A 505 18.93 -0.61 10.41
N PHE A 506 19.27 -1.90 10.37
CA PHE A 506 19.11 -2.71 9.16
C PHE A 506 17.64 -2.79 8.72
N TYR A 507 16.72 -3.02 9.65
CA TYR A 507 15.29 -3.02 9.36
C TYR A 507 14.81 -1.65 8.84
N SER A 508 15.32 -0.55 9.40
CA SER A 508 14.99 0.80 8.94
C SER A 508 15.47 1.08 7.52
N LEU A 509 16.66 0.60 7.14
CA LEU A 509 17.14 0.67 5.76
C LEU A 509 16.23 -0.11 4.81
N ARG A 510 15.74 -1.30 5.21
CA ARG A 510 14.72 -2.03 4.43
C ARG A 510 13.44 -1.21 4.26
N LEU A 511 12.98 -0.52 5.31
CA LEU A 511 11.76 0.29 5.23
C LEU A 511 11.84 1.46 4.24
N ILE A 512 13.04 1.99 3.96
CA ILE A 512 13.24 2.99 2.91
C ILE A 512 12.98 2.39 1.51
N VAL A 513 13.30 1.10 1.30
CA VAL A 513 13.12 0.41 0.02
C VAL A 513 11.69 -0.12 -0.16
N ALA A 514 10.97 -0.39 0.93
CA ALA A 514 9.63 -0.98 0.89
C ALA A 514 8.66 -0.26 -0.08
N PRO A 515 8.54 1.08 -0.10
CA PRO A 515 7.65 1.78 -1.03
C PRO A 515 8.09 1.66 -2.49
N VAL A 516 9.39 1.48 -2.76
CA VAL A 516 9.93 1.30 -4.11
C VAL A 516 9.46 -0.04 -4.69
N VAL A 517 9.48 -1.11 -3.89
CA VAL A 517 8.97 -2.42 -4.30
C VAL A 517 7.46 -2.36 -4.57
N GLU A 518 6.68 -1.74 -3.68
CA GLU A 518 5.25 -1.54 -3.89
C GLU A 518 4.98 -0.74 -5.18
N SER A 519 5.76 0.30 -5.43
CA SER A 519 5.65 1.14 -6.62
C SER A 519 5.83 0.33 -7.91
N LEU A 520 6.84 -0.54 -7.97
CA LEU A 520 7.04 -1.40 -9.14
C LEU A 520 5.84 -2.33 -9.39
N ILE A 521 5.28 -2.92 -8.32
CA ILE A 521 4.08 -3.77 -8.42
C ILE A 521 2.88 -2.97 -8.92
N LEU A 522 2.67 -1.74 -8.43
CA LEU A 522 1.53 -0.92 -8.85
C LEU A 522 1.69 -0.41 -10.28
N ILE A 523 2.89 0.04 -10.67
CA ILE A 523 3.21 0.46 -12.04
C ILE A 523 3.04 -0.70 -13.01
N ASP A 524 3.41 -1.93 -12.62
CA ASP A 524 3.14 -3.13 -13.42
C ASP A 524 1.66 -3.29 -13.76
N ARG A 525 0.78 -3.16 -12.77
CA ARG A 525 -0.67 -3.27 -12.97
C ARG A 525 -1.21 -2.14 -13.84
N LEU A 526 -0.66 -0.94 -13.65
CA LEU A 526 -1.08 0.23 -14.40
C LEU A 526 -0.68 0.15 -15.88
N ILE A 527 0.56 -0.27 -16.18
CA ILE A 527 1.01 -0.53 -17.55
C ILE A 527 0.20 -1.68 -18.17
N TYR A 528 -0.05 -2.76 -17.42
CA TYR A 528 -0.85 -3.88 -17.90
C TYR A 528 -2.25 -3.45 -18.35
N LEU A 529 -2.96 -2.63 -17.57
CA LEU A 529 -4.27 -2.10 -17.96
C LEU A 529 -4.20 -1.27 -19.24
N TYR A 530 -3.17 -0.42 -19.36
CA TYR A 530 -2.97 0.38 -20.56
C TYR A 530 -2.66 -0.49 -21.80
N GLU A 531 -1.84 -1.53 -21.66
CA GLU A 531 -1.59 -2.52 -22.72
C GLU A 531 -2.86 -3.24 -23.19
N GLN A 532 -3.90 -3.25 -22.35
CA GLN A 532 -5.23 -3.82 -22.65
C GLN A 532 -6.23 -2.74 -23.11
N GLY A 533 -5.76 -1.54 -23.47
CA GLY A 533 -6.58 -0.45 -24.00
C GLY A 533 -7.36 0.33 -22.94
N CYS A 534 -7.04 0.17 -21.65
CA CYS A 534 -7.73 0.85 -20.55
C CYS A 534 -6.78 1.83 -19.85
N PRO A 535 -6.91 3.16 -20.06
CA PRO A 535 -6.19 4.16 -19.27
C PRO A 535 -6.49 4.01 -17.79
N GLY A 536 -5.55 4.39 -16.93
CA GLY A 536 -5.70 4.25 -15.49
C GLY A 536 -4.93 5.29 -14.70
N CYS A 537 -5.20 5.33 -13.40
CA CYS A 537 -4.42 6.10 -12.45
C CYS A 537 -4.24 5.37 -11.12
N ILE A 538 -3.18 5.73 -10.40
CA ILE A 538 -2.91 5.34 -9.02
C ILE A 538 -3.02 6.58 -8.15
N ALA A 539 -3.85 6.53 -7.11
CA ALA A 539 -4.06 7.65 -6.19
C ALA A 539 -3.86 7.23 -4.72
N PRO A 540 -3.08 7.97 -3.93
CA PRO A 540 -2.99 7.75 -2.49
C PRO A 540 -4.24 8.33 -1.81
N ILE A 541 -5.20 7.49 -1.43
CA ILE A 541 -6.47 7.95 -0.85
C ILE A 541 -6.56 7.77 0.67
N PHE A 542 -5.68 6.95 1.26
CA PHE A 542 -5.59 6.79 2.71
C PHE A 542 -4.41 7.55 3.31
N ASP A 543 -4.55 7.95 4.57
CA ASP A 543 -3.43 8.40 5.38
C ASP A 543 -2.51 7.20 5.67
N ALA A 544 -1.27 7.25 5.16
CA ALA A 544 -0.31 6.17 5.28
C ALA A 544 0.13 5.87 6.74
N SER A 545 -0.04 6.83 7.66
CA SER A 545 0.21 6.61 9.10
C SER A 545 -0.85 5.71 9.74
N LEU A 546 -2.07 5.67 9.19
CA LEU A 546 -3.17 4.84 9.68
C LEU A 546 -3.37 3.58 8.83
N SER A 547 -3.39 3.73 7.51
CA SER A 547 -3.45 2.63 6.55
C SER A 547 -2.33 2.75 5.51
N PRO A 548 -1.20 2.06 5.73
CA PRO A 548 -0.02 2.21 4.89
C PRO A 548 -0.17 1.77 3.43
N ARG A 549 -1.12 0.86 3.14
CA ARG A 549 -1.44 0.48 1.75
C ARG A 549 -2.52 1.42 1.27
N ASN A 550 -2.08 2.61 0.90
CA ASN A 550 -2.97 3.75 0.70
C ASN A 550 -3.30 4.05 -0.76
N GLN A 551 -2.79 3.25 -1.68
CA GLN A 551 -2.90 3.48 -3.11
C GLN A 551 -4.09 2.72 -3.71
N ILE A 552 -5.00 3.44 -4.36
CA ILE A 552 -6.05 2.86 -5.19
C ILE A 552 -5.64 2.90 -6.66
N LEU A 553 -5.84 1.78 -7.35
CA LEU A 553 -5.77 1.68 -8.81
C LEU A 553 -7.18 1.87 -9.39
N ILE A 554 -7.33 2.87 -10.25
CA ILE A 554 -8.58 3.23 -10.92
C ILE A 554 -8.37 3.08 -12.43
N SER A 555 -9.30 2.43 -13.12
CA SER A 555 -9.31 2.35 -14.58
C SER A 555 -10.74 2.18 -15.07
N ALA A 556 -10.98 2.54 -16.33
CA ALA A 556 -12.26 2.36 -16.99
C ALA A 556 -12.05 1.95 -18.45
N LYS A 557 -13.04 1.27 -19.02
CA LYS A 557 -13.00 0.87 -20.43
C LYS A 557 -13.27 2.06 -21.33
N CYS A 558 -12.45 2.23 -22.36
CA CYS A 558 -12.78 3.10 -23.50
C CYS A 558 -13.94 2.49 -24.33
N ASP A 559 -14.57 3.29 -25.19
CA ASP A 559 -15.64 2.81 -26.09
C ASP A 559 -15.14 1.81 -27.13
#